data_AF-A0A226WT82-F1
#
_entry.id   AF-A0A226WT82-F1
#
_cell.length_a   1.000
_cell.length_b   1.000
_cell.length_c   1.000
_cell.angle_alpha   90.00
_cell.angle_beta   90.00
_cell.angle_gamma   90.00
#
_symmetry.space_group_name_H-M   'P 1'
#
loop_
_entity.id
_entity.type
_entity.pdbx_description
1 polymer ?
#
loop_
_entity_poly.entity_id
_entity_poly.type
_entity_poly.pdbx_seq_one_letter_code
_entity_poly.pdbx_strand_id
1 'polypeptide(L)' 'MSDEAARETVAKRACRAGEIIHNEPYPVDAPLVVAALKAMDRYGAEFDHQV' A
#
# COMPACT_ATOMS: atom_id res chain seq x y z
N MET A 1 15.24 -9.58 5.23
CA MET A 1 14.00 -8.84 5.56
C MET A 1 12.89 -9.49 4.77
N SER A 2 11.73 -9.79 5.38
CA SER A 2 10.59 -10.38 4.66
C SER A 2 9.81 -9.31 3.89
N ASP A 3 9.09 -9.72 2.84
CA ASP A 3 8.23 -8.82 2.06
C ASP A 3 7.14 -8.16 2.93
N GLU A 4 6.63 -8.89 3.92
CA GLU A 4 5.68 -8.34 4.89
C GLU A 4 6.30 -7.17 5.68
N ALA A 5 7.51 -7.35 6.23
CA ALA A 5 8.20 -6.29 6.96
C ALA A 5 8.59 -5.11 6.04
N ALA A 6 8.89 -5.38 4.77
CA ALA A 6 9.15 -4.35 3.78
C ALA A 6 7.90 -3.51 3.50
N ARG A 7 6.73 -4.14 3.30
CA ARG A 7 5.45 -3.47 3.09
C ARG A 7 5.07 -2.58 4.27
N GLU A 8 5.21 -3.07 5.49
CA GLU A 8 4.97 -2.25 6.68
C GLU A 8 5.89 -1.01 6.75
N THR A 9 7.17 -1.18 6.40
CA THR A 9 8.14 -0.08 6.39
C THR A 9 7.78 0.98 5.34
N VAL A 10 7.37 0.55 4.14
CA VAL A 10 6.92 1.44 3.06
C VAL A 10 5.63 2.16 3.46
N ALA A 11 4.65 1.45 4.01
CA ALA A 11 3.39 2.03 4.45
C ALA A 11 3.58 3.11 5.52
N LYS A 12 4.44 2.85 6.53
CA LYS A 12 4.80 3.85 7.55
C LYS A 12 5.47 5.08 6.95
N ARG A 13 6.25 4.94 5.88
CA ARG A 13 6.87 6.08 5.19
C ARG A 13 5.85 6.88 4.40
N ALA A 14 4.97 6.21 3.66
CA ALA A 14 3.92 6.85 2.87
C ALA A 14 2.96 7.68 3.73
N CYS A 15 2.69 7.24 4.97
CA CYS A 15 1.81 7.94 5.90
C CYS A 15 2.50 9.01 6.77
N ARG A 16 3.75 9.40 6.49
CA ARG A 16 4.43 10.46 7.26
C ARG A 16 3.75 11.81 7.08
N ALA A 17 3.87 12.69 8.07
CA ALA A 17 3.38 14.06 7.95
C ALA A 17 4.05 14.78 6.77
N GLY A 18 3.25 15.49 5.97
CA GLY A 18 3.71 16.20 4.78
C GLY A 18 3.71 15.38 3.48
N GLU A 19 3.41 14.08 3.54
CA GLU A 19 3.21 13.27 2.34
C GLU A 19 1.88 13.57 1.66
N ILE A 20 1.82 13.34 0.34
CA ILE A 20 0.62 13.65 -0.47
C ILE A 20 -0.58 12.75 -0.15
N ILE A 21 -0.37 11.62 0.52
CA ILE A 21 -1.44 10.67 0.88
C ILE A 21 -2.52 11.30 1.77
N HIS A 22 -2.20 12.40 2.44
CA HIS A 22 -3.14 13.16 3.29
C HIS A 22 -4.06 14.08 2.49
N ASN A 23 -3.88 14.19 1.17
CA ASN A 23 -4.81 14.91 0.29
C ASN A 23 -6.04 14.05 -0.08
N GLU A 24 -6.02 12.75 0.26
CA GLU A 24 -7.17 11.87 0.04
C GLU A 24 -8.40 12.37 0.82
N PRO A 25 -9.61 12.21 0.26
CA PRO A 25 -10.84 12.71 0.88
C PRO A 25 -11.28 11.92 2.12
N TYR A 26 -10.53 10.88 2.49
CA TYR A 26 -10.74 10.06 3.66
C TYR A 26 -9.41 9.80 4.38
N PRO A 27 -9.41 9.51 5.69
CA PRO A 27 -8.19 9.21 6.43
C PRO A 27 -7.50 7.95 5.89
N VAL A 28 -6.19 8.05 5.64
CA VAL A 28 -5.35 6.92 5.22
C VAL A 28 -4.28 6.66 6.26
N ASP A 29 -4.24 5.43 6.78
CA ASP A 29 -3.23 4.97 7.72
C ASP A 29 -2.37 3.83 7.14
N ALA A 30 -1.28 3.50 7.84
CA ALA A 30 -0.34 2.48 7.37
C ALA A 30 -0.99 1.09 7.21
N PRO A 31 -1.86 0.60 8.12
CA PRO A 31 -2.62 -0.63 7.90
C PRO A 31 -3.41 -0.65 6.58
N LEU A 32 -4.10 0.44 6.25
CA LEU A 32 -4.84 0.54 4.99
C LEU A 32 -3.92 0.46 3.77
N VAL A 33 -2.76 1.13 3.82
CA VAL A 33 -1.76 1.07 2.73
C VAL A 33 -1.21 -0.35 2.56
N VAL A 34 -0.90 -1.07 3.65
CA VAL A 34 -0.46 -2.48 3.57
C VAL A 34 -1.54 -3.36 2.94
N ALA A 35 -2.80 -3.18 3.34
CA ALA A 35 -3.92 -3.93 2.77
C ALA A 35 -4.08 -3.66 1.26
N ALA A 36 -3.96 -2.40 0.84
CA ALA A 36 -4.03 -2.01 -0.57
C ALA A 36 -2.89 -2.64 -1.39
N LEU A 37 -1.64 -2.62 -0.90
CA LEU A 37 -0.49 -3.25 -1.56
C LEU A 37 -0.69 -4.76 -1.76
N LYS A 38 -1.23 -5.45 -0.76
CA LYS A 38 -1.55 -6.89 -0.87
C LYS A 38 -2.68 -7.14 -1.88
N ALA A 39 -3.70 -6.28 -1.90
CA ALA A 39 -4.78 -6.39 -2.86
C ALA A 39 -4.29 -6.19 -4.30
N MET A 40 -3.43 -5.19 -4.53
CA MET A 40 -2.81 -4.93 -5.83
C MET A 40 -1.96 -6.11 -6.31
N ASP A 41 -1.09 -6.66 -5.44
CA ASP A 41 -0.26 -7.83 -5.75
C ASP A 41 -1.10 -9.05 -6.16
N ARG A 42 -2.18 -9.31 -5.42
CA ARG A 42 -3.15 -10.37 -5.75
C ARG A 42 -3.84 -10.12 -7.10
N TYR A 43 -4.29 -8.90 -7.35
CA TYR A 43 -4.95 -8.56 -8.62
C TYR A 43 -4.00 -8.65 -9.81
N GLY A 44 -2.74 -8.22 -9.64
CA GLY A 44 -1.73 -8.39 -10.69
C GLY A 44 -1.53 -9.87 -11.04
N ALA A 45 -1.42 -10.73 -10.04
CA ALA A 45 -1.30 -12.18 -10.27
C ALA A 45 -2.52 -12.81 -10.96
N GLU A 46 -3.72 -12.25 -10.75
CA GLU A 46 -4.98 -12.77 -11.32
C GLU A 46 -5.27 -12.24 -12.74
N PHE A 47 -4.93 -10.97 -13.01
CA PHE A 47 -5.42 -10.25 -14.19
C PHE A 47 -4.34 -9.75 -15.15
N ASP A 48 -3.07 -9.59 -14.75
CA ASP A 48 -2.03 -9.02 -15.63
C ASP A 48 -1.63 -9.95 -16.79
N HIS A 49 -2.01 -11.23 -16.73
CA HIS A 49 -1.84 -12.18 -17.84
C HIS A 49 -2.99 -12.16 -18.86
N GLN A 50 -4.02 -11.35 -18.65
CA GLN A 50 -5.24 -11.31 -19.47
C GLN A 50 -5.27 -10.15 -20.47
N VAL A 51 -4.20 -9.36 -20.56
CA VAL A 51 -4.07 -8.18 -21.45
C VAL A 51 -3.08 -8.43 -22.58
#